data_AF-A0A417ZC48-F1
#
_entry.id   AF-A0A417ZC48-F1
#
_cell.length_a   1.000
_cell.length_b   1.000
_cell.length_c   1.000
_cell.angle_alpha   90.00
_cell.angle_beta   90.00
_cell.angle_gamma   90.00
#
_symmetry.space_group_name_H-M   'P 1'
#
loop_
_entity.id
_entity.type
_entity.pdbx_description
1 polymer ?
#
loop_
_entity_poly.entity_id
_entity_poly.type
_entity_poly.pdbx_seq_one_letter_code
_entity_poly.pdbx_strand_id
1 'polypeptide(L)' 'MRIARVFNNNIVLAIDDNNHTEKILWGKGVGFQKKSGDQINPANQDKIFVQDTTSE' A
#
# COMPACT_ATOMS: atom_id res chain seq x y z
N MET A 1 -0.36 -3.05 7.90
CA MET A 1 -0.06 -3.09 6.45
C MET A 1 1.41 -2.82 6.24
N ARG A 2 2.06 -3.72 5.53
CA ARG A 2 3.48 -3.65 5.18
C ARG A 2 3.65 -3.48 3.69
N ILE A 3 4.56 -2.60 3.27
CA ILE A 3 4.85 -2.40 1.86
C ILE A 3 5.61 -3.63 1.32
N ALA A 4 5.03 -4.34 0.36
CA ALA A 4 5.69 -5.41 -0.36
C ALA A 4 6.56 -4.86 -1.50
N ARG A 5 6.05 -3.86 -2.24
CA ARG A 5 6.76 -3.24 -3.36
C ARG A 5 6.33 -1.79 -3.54
N VAL A 6 7.28 -0.91 -3.84
CA VAL A 6 7.01 0.47 -4.27
C VAL A 6 7.10 0.52 -5.79
N PHE A 7 6.02 0.93 -6.47
CA PHE A 7 6.04 1.08 -7.94
C PHE A 7 6.47 2.48 -8.35
N ASN A 8 5.95 3.50 -7.66
CA ASN A 8 6.34 4.90 -7.80
C ASN A 8 5.94 5.69 -6.55
N ASN A 9 6.15 7.02 -6.56
CA ASN A 9 5.81 7.90 -5.44
C ASN A 9 4.32 7.86 -5.05
N ASN A 10 3.44 7.44 -5.95
CA ASN A 10 1.99 7.49 -5.79
C ASN A 10 1.31 6.11 -5.79
N ILE A 11 2.06 5.01 -5.96
CA ILE A 11 1.52 3.65 -6.05
C ILE A 11 2.46 2.67 -5.34
N VAL A 12 1.91 1.90 -4.41
CA VAL A 12 2.61 0.82 -3.70
C VAL A 12 1.75 -0.43 -3.59
N LEU A 13 2.39 -1.59 -3.58
CA LEU A 13 1.79 -2.86 -3.16
C LEU A 13 2.02 -3.02 -1.67
N ALA A 14 0.96 -3.26 -0.91
CA ALA A 14 1.01 -3.56 0.50
C ALA A 14 0.36 -4.92 0.80
N ILE A 15 0.82 -5.57 1.86
CA ILE A 15 0.21 -6.78 2.40
C ILE A 15 -0.44 -6.40 3.73
N ASP A 16 -1.69 -6.81 3.91
CA ASP A 16 -2.37 -6.72 5.19
C ASP A 16 -1.85 -7.82 6.12
N ASP A 17 -1.27 -7.44 7.27
CA ASP A 17 -0.64 -8.39 8.19
C ASP A 17 -1.69 -9.32 8.87
N ASN A 18 -2.98 -8.93 8.90
CA ASN A 18 -4.03 -9.73 9.53
C ASN A 18 -4.53 -10.86 8.62
N ASN A 19 -4.79 -10.54 7.35
CA ASN A 19 -5.44 -11.46 6.41
C ASN A 19 -4.52 -11.91 5.26
N HIS A 20 -3.23 -11.55 5.30
CA HIS A 20 -2.25 -11.85 4.24
C HIS A 20 -2.70 -11.42 2.84
N THR A 21 -3.62 -10.46 2.77
CA THR A 21 -4.21 -10.00 1.51
C THR A 21 -3.30 -8.96 0.87
N GLU A 22 -3.00 -9.16 -0.40
CA GLU A 22 -2.31 -8.17 -1.21
C GLU A 22 -3.28 -7.05 -1.59
N LYS A 23 -2.79 -5.81 -1.45
CA LYS A 23 -3.55 -4.60 -1.75
C LYS A 23 -2.71 -3.62 -2.53
N ILE A 24 -3.27 -3.07 -3.60
CA ILE A 24 -2.65 -1.91 -4.26
C ILE A 24 -3.16 -0.64 -3.59
N LEU A 25 -2.23 0.16 -3.11
CA LEU A 25 -2.48 1.47 -2.55
C LEU A 25 -2.06 2.52 -3.58
N TRP A 26 -2.97 3.42 -3.96
CA TRP A 26 -2.61 4.58 -4.77
C TRP A 26 -3.15 5.87 -4.16
N GLY A 27 -2.31 6.90 -4.18
CA GLY A 27 -2.56 8.17 -3.52
C GLY A 27 -1.36 9.11 -3.65
N LYS A 28 -1.56 10.42 -3.50
CA LYS A 28 -0.49 11.40 -3.67
C LYS A 28 0.58 11.20 -2.59
N GLY A 29 1.78 10.77 -2.99
CA GLY A 29 2.93 10.60 -2.09
C GLY A 29 2.91 9.33 -1.23
N VAL A 30 2.02 8.37 -1.47
CA VAL A 30 1.92 7.13 -0.67
C VAL A 30 3.21 6.29 -0.66
N GLY A 31 4.00 6.35 -1.75
CA GLY A 31 5.29 5.70 -1.89
C GLY A 31 6.49 6.65 -1.69
N PHE A 32 6.25 7.93 -1.40
CA PHE A 32 7.32 8.92 -1.30
C PHE A 32 8.22 8.62 -0.08
N GLN A 33 9.51 8.42 -0.34
CA GLN A 33 10.52 8.02 0.66
C GLN A 33 10.19 6.71 1.41
N LYS A 34 9.36 5.85 0.82
CA LYS A 34 9.06 4.52 1.35
C LYS A 34 9.86 3.45 0.62
N LYS A 35 10.07 2.32 1.29
CA LYS A 35 10.69 1.11 0.72
C LYS A 35 9.94 -0.16 1.13
N SER A 36 10.24 -1.26 0.45
CA SER A 36 9.73 -2.58 0.85
C SER A 36 10.11 -2.89 2.30
N GLY A 37 9.14 -3.42 3.06
CA GLY A 37 9.26 -3.69 4.48
C GLY A 37 8.78 -2.57 5.39
N ASP A 38 8.65 -1.33 4.90
CA ASP A 38 8.12 -0.23 5.71
C ASP A 38 6.65 -0.47 6.06
N GLN A 39 6.25 -0.02 7.25
CA GLN A 39 4.84 0.06 7.60
C GLN A 39 4.17 1.27 6.96
N ILE A 40 2.93 1.05 6.52
CA ILE A 40 2.06 2.08 6.00
C ILE A 40 0.73 2.04 6.73
N ASN A 41 0.27 3.21 7.17
CA ASN A 41 -1.06 3.37 7.76
C ASN A 41 -1.94 4.17 6.79
N PRO A 42 -2.90 3.54 6.11
CA PRO A 42 -3.80 4.21 5.18
C PRO A 42 -4.59 5.35 5.83
N ALA A 43 -4.86 5.28 7.14
CA ALA A 43 -5.65 6.29 7.86
C ALA A 43 -4.97 7.65 7.97
N ASN A 44 -3.64 7.72 7.83
CA ASN A 44 -2.87 8.95 7.96
C ASN A 44 -2.73 9.72 6.63
N GLN A 45 -3.47 9.33 5.60
CA GLN A 45 -3.25 9.79 4.23
C GLN A 45 -4.58 10.22 3.60
N ASP A 46 -4.63 11.46 3.12
CA ASP A 46 -5.88 12.13 2.75
C ASP A 46 -6.69 11.44 1.63
N LYS A 47 -6.01 10.75 0.69
CA LYS A 47 -6.64 10.11 -0.47
C LYS A 47 -5.88 8.85 -0.87
N ILE A 48 -6.04 7.79 -0.08
CA ILE A 48 -5.59 6.45 -0.48
C ILE A 48 -6.80 5.64 -0.92
N PHE A 49 -6.70 5.12 -2.12
CA PHE A 49 -7.59 4.09 -2.61
C PHE A 49 -6.90 2.74 -2.43
N VAL A 50 -7.70 1.74 -2.10
CA VAL A 50 -7.25 0.40 -1.80
C VAL A 50 -8.03 -0.55 -2.69
N GLN A 51 -7.33 -1.37 -3.48
CA GLN A 51 -7.93 -2.47 -4.22
C GLN A 51 -7.37 -3.78 -3.71
N ASP A 52 -8.26 -4.67 -3.30
CA ASP A 52 -7.92 -6.05 -2.97
C ASP A 52 -7.62 -6.79 -4.28
N THR A 53 -6.48 -7.50 -4.34
CA THR A 53 -6.08 -8.26 -5.53
C THR A 53 -6.56 -9.70 -5.53
N THR A 54 -7.56 -10.04 -4.70
CA THR A 54 -8.20 -11.35 -4.72
C THR A 54 -8.83 -11.59 -6.10
N SER A 55 -8.29 -12.57 -6.83
CA SER A 55 -8.94 -13.12 -8.01
C SER A 55 -10.23 -13.83 -7.58
N GLU A 56 -11.37 -13.42 -8.15
CA GLU A 56 -12.57 -14.29 -8.21
C GLU A 56 -12.32 -15.48 -9.13
#